data_AF-A0AAJ0N238-F1
#
_entry.id   AF-A0AAJ0N238-F1
#
_cell.length_a   1.000
_cell.length_b   1.000
_cell.length_c   1.000
_cell.angle_alpha   90.00
_cell.angle_beta   90.00
_cell.angle_gamma   90.00
#
_symmetry.space_group_name_H-M   'P 1'
#
loop_
_entity.id
_entity.type
_entity.pdbx_description
1 polymer ?
#
loop_
_entity_poly.entity_id
_entity_poly.type
_entity_poly.pdbx_seq_one_letter_code
_entity_poly.pdbx_strand_id
1 'polypeptide(L)'
;MNREKVLALRTCTNNMSDHCGLIWPRAGAVECRHWQPSIKQENGLTGLLWGQGTDAHLNMHADAHWVVCMVDTADIIWLGEEGMIKFPRAEVVYAGSRVGALQCIAAGIAQHVPPQPELPAETVIAAEFIPKTAQAQFIAPAVEQAGHSAAPTPRPGDIGGPQMPPHPQDIARTREIATYGSTLTGADQSQLIAGYGSTETAGNRSELIAGYGSTGVAGSDSTIVAGYGSSQTAGGGSTLTAGYGSTQTARNGSDLTAGYGSTETAGADSSLIAGYGSTQTSGGDSSLTAGYGSTQTAQSGSDLTAGYGSTSTAGTDSSLIAGYGSTQTSGGESSLTAGYGSTQTAQDGSDLTAGYGSTGTAGADSSLIAGYGSTQTSGNASSLTAGYGSTQTARTGSDLTAGYGSTSTAGADSTLIAGYGSTQTSGGDSS
;
A
#
# COMPACT_ATOMS: atom_id res chain seq x y z
N MET A 1 -48.63 13.17 6.71
CA MET A 1 -48.28 13.47 5.30
C MET A 1 -47.36 12.37 4.83
N ASN A 2 -47.59 11.79 3.65
CA ASN A 2 -46.58 10.93 3.03
C ASN A 2 -45.47 11.85 2.55
N ARG A 3 -44.26 11.68 3.10
CA ARG A 3 -43.04 12.25 2.55
C ARG A 3 -42.66 11.43 1.32
N GLU A 4 -42.47 12.11 0.20
CA GLU A 4 -42.07 11.49 -1.06
C GLU A 4 -40.60 11.07 -0.97
N LYS A 5 -40.26 9.92 -1.56
CA LYS A 5 -38.93 9.32 -1.48
C LYS A 5 -38.37 9.10 -2.88
N VAL A 6 -37.06 9.26 -3.02
CA VAL A 6 -36.28 8.99 -4.23
C VAL A 6 -35.09 8.10 -3.87
N LEU A 7 -34.51 7.40 -4.85
CA LEU A 7 -33.28 6.64 -4.61
C LEU A 7 -32.03 7.49 -4.88
N ALA A 8 -31.06 7.44 -3.97
CA ALA A 8 -29.71 7.92 -4.17
C ALA A 8 -28.73 6.74 -4.24
N LEU A 9 -27.87 6.74 -5.26
CA LEU A 9 -26.80 5.78 -5.46
C LEU A 9 -25.49 6.35 -4.93
N ARG A 10 -24.74 5.56 -4.16
CA ARG A 10 -23.35 5.88 -3.83
C ARG A 10 -22.47 4.63 -3.84
N THR A 11 -21.18 4.85 -3.63
CA THR A 11 -20.23 3.79 -3.28
C THR A 11 -19.65 4.05 -1.90
N CYS A 12 -19.20 2.95 -1.29
CA CYS A 12 -18.42 2.86 -0.07
C CYS A 12 -17.21 1.94 -0.33
N THR A 13 -16.23 1.93 0.56
CA THR A 13 -15.15 0.94 0.57
C THR A 13 -15.68 -0.47 0.90
N ASN A 14 -14.81 -1.47 0.80
CA ASN A 14 -15.11 -2.87 1.17
C ASN A 14 -15.68 -3.04 2.60
N ASN A 15 -15.36 -2.13 3.53
CA ASN A 15 -15.82 -2.15 4.92
C ASN A 15 -17.06 -1.25 5.17
N MET A 16 -17.69 -0.76 4.10
CA MET A 16 -18.83 0.18 4.11
C MET A 16 -18.50 1.63 4.54
N SER A 17 -17.23 2.04 4.68
CA SER A 17 -16.91 3.46 4.89
C SER A 17 -17.16 4.30 3.64
N ASP A 18 -17.62 5.54 3.79
CA ASP A 18 -17.58 6.55 2.73
C ASP A 18 -16.32 7.44 2.79
N HIS A 19 -16.24 8.44 1.91
CA HIS A 19 -15.12 9.39 1.82
C HIS A 19 -14.97 10.32 3.03
N CYS A 20 -15.97 10.40 3.92
CA CYS A 20 -15.89 11.10 5.21
C CYS A 20 -15.63 10.13 6.38
N GLY A 21 -15.34 8.84 6.10
CA GLY A 21 -15.11 7.82 7.12
C GLY A 21 -16.37 7.32 7.83
N LEU A 22 -17.57 7.76 7.41
CA LEU A 22 -18.82 7.26 7.97
C LEU A 22 -19.05 5.83 7.48
N ILE A 23 -19.21 4.87 8.40
CA ILE A 23 -19.60 3.50 8.05
C ILE A 23 -21.11 3.47 7.79
N TRP A 24 -21.49 3.09 6.58
CA TRP A 24 -22.89 2.93 6.18
C TRP A 24 -23.41 1.54 6.61
N PRO A 25 -24.65 1.45 7.12
CA PRO A 25 -25.25 0.15 7.41
C PRO A 25 -25.53 -0.59 6.08
N ARG A 26 -25.46 -1.93 6.08
CA ARG A 26 -25.80 -2.72 4.89
C ARG A 26 -27.29 -2.71 4.54
N ALA A 27 -28.15 -2.37 5.51
CA ALA A 27 -29.57 -2.04 5.33
C ALA A 27 -30.05 -1.20 6.53
N GLY A 28 -31.07 -0.36 6.34
CA GLY A 28 -31.69 0.45 7.40
C GLY A 28 -31.17 1.89 7.50
N ALA A 29 -31.56 2.58 8.56
CA ALA A 29 -31.39 4.04 8.69
C ALA A 29 -29.93 4.49 8.90
N VAL A 30 -29.57 5.61 8.26
CA VAL A 30 -28.28 6.30 8.38
C VAL A 30 -28.51 7.81 8.46
N GLU A 31 -27.74 8.52 9.30
CA GLU A 31 -27.93 9.96 9.56
C GLU A 31 -26.57 10.67 9.81
N CYS A 32 -26.41 11.85 9.22
CA CYS A 32 -25.23 12.70 9.40
C CYS A 32 -25.31 13.48 10.72
N ARG A 33 -24.50 13.07 11.71
CA ARG A 33 -24.46 13.68 13.06
C ARG A 33 -24.08 15.17 13.08
N HIS A 34 -23.44 15.66 12.03
CA HIS A 34 -22.94 17.03 11.93
C HIS A 34 -23.58 17.80 10.75
N TRP A 35 -24.82 17.44 10.39
CA TRP A 35 -25.55 18.04 9.26
C TRP A 35 -25.49 19.57 9.23
N GLN A 36 -25.10 20.12 8.08
CA GLN A 36 -25.21 21.54 7.77
C GLN A 36 -25.94 21.72 6.43
N PRO A 37 -27.09 22.42 6.40
CA PRO A 37 -27.84 22.67 5.18
C PRO A 37 -27.14 23.73 4.31
N SER A 38 -26.15 23.28 3.53
CA SER A 38 -25.32 24.11 2.66
C SER A 38 -24.99 23.39 1.35
N ILE A 39 -24.76 24.16 0.28
CA ILE A 39 -24.39 23.66 -1.06
C ILE A 39 -22.96 23.10 -1.15
N LYS A 40 -22.25 22.95 -0.03
CA LYS A 40 -20.96 22.28 0.03
C LYS A 40 -21.14 20.79 0.29
N GLN A 41 -20.27 19.94 -0.26
CA GLN A 41 -20.25 18.49 -0.01
C GLN A 41 -20.04 18.14 1.49
N GLU A 42 -19.20 18.91 2.20
CA GLU A 42 -18.93 18.73 3.63
C GLU A 42 -20.22 18.74 4.49
N ASN A 43 -20.21 18.03 5.62
CA ASN A 43 -21.28 18.04 6.62
C ASN A 43 -22.66 17.59 6.09
N GLY A 44 -22.69 16.49 5.34
CA GLY A 44 -23.91 15.77 4.95
C GLY A 44 -23.64 14.37 4.41
N LEU A 45 -24.70 13.58 4.20
CA LEU A 45 -24.64 12.37 3.39
C LEU A 45 -24.74 12.77 1.90
N THR A 46 -24.11 12.03 0.99
CA THR A 46 -24.07 12.38 -0.45
C THR A 46 -24.28 11.17 -1.35
N GLY A 47 -24.80 11.42 -2.56
CA GLY A 47 -24.99 10.40 -3.61
C GLY A 47 -25.60 10.96 -4.89
N LEU A 48 -25.62 10.15 -5.95
CA LEU A 48 -26.21 10.46 -7.25
C LEU A 48 -27.71 10.15 -7.25
N LEU A 49 -28.54 11.15 -7.54
CA LEU A 49 -30.00 10.99 -7.64
C LEU A 49 -30.36 10.04 -8.79
N TRP A 50 -31.13 8.99 -8.51
CA TRP A 50 -31.48 7.92 -9.45
C TRP A 50 -30.27 7.28 -10.17
N GLY A 51 -29.07 7.37 -9.58
CA GLY A 51 -27.83 6.94 -10.20
C GLY A 51 -27.44 7.72 -11.47
N GLN A 52 -28.04 8.88 -11.71
CA GLN A 52 -27.69 9.79 -12.81
C GLN A 52 -26.63 10.78 -12.34
N GLY A 53 -25.66 11.08 -13.20
CA GLY A 53 -24.54 11.98 -12.89
C GLY A 53 -23.19 11.41 -13.30
N THR A 54 -22.11 12.07 -12.91
CA THR A 54 -20.73 11.64 -13.23
C THR A 54 -20.24 10.51 -12.33
N ASP A 55 -19.43 9.61 -12.90
CA ASP A 55 -18.77 8.53 -12.18
C ASP A 55 -17.59 9.00 -11.32
N ALA A 56 -17.10 10.23 -11.49
CA ALA A 56 -16.00 10.82 -10.74
C ALA A 56 -16.21 10.85 -9.20
N HIS A 57 -17.46 10.77 -8.72
CA HIS A 57 -17.79 10.70 -7.29
C HIS A 57 -18.01 9.25 -6.78
N LEU A 58 -17.76 8.24 -7.62
CA LEU A 58 -17.94 6.82 -7.29
C LEU A 58 -16.61 6.05 -7.33
N ASN A 59 -16.37 5.25 -6.29
CA ASN A 59 -15.25 4.31 -6.27
C ASN A 59 -15.51 3.14 -7.24
N MET A 60 -14.67 3.03 -8.27
CA MET A 60 -14.75 2.00 -9.31
C MET A 60 -13.86 0.77 -9.06
N HIS A 61 -13.18 0.68 -7.91
CA HIS A 61 -12.44 -0.53 -7.53
C HIS A 61 -13.37 -1.75 -7.36
N ALA A 62 -12.85 -2.94 -7.65
CA ALA A 62 -13.64 -4.17 -7.71
C ALA A 62 -14.19 -4.64 -6.34
N ASP A 63 -13.62 -4.16 -5.25
CA ASP A 63 -14.04 -4.42 -3.86
C ASP A 63 -14.93 -3.31 -3.26
N ALA A 64 -15.20 -2.23 -4.02
CA ALA A 64 -16.08 -1.16 -3.57
C ALA A 64 -17.53 -1.66 -3.41
N HIS A 65 -18.16 -1.33 -2.29
CA HIS A 65 -19.57 -1.64 -2.08
C HIS A 65 -20.47 -0.58 -2.70
N TRP A 66 -21.38 -1.02 -3.56
CA TRP A 66 -22.39 -0.17 -4.18
C TRP A 66 -23.61 -0.14 -3.29
N VAL A 67 -24.02 1.06 -2.89
CA VAL A 67 -25.04 1.32 -1.87
C VAL A 67 -26.17 2.13 -2.48
N VAL A 68 -27.39 1.66 -2.34
CA VAL A 68 -28.62 2.38 -2.73
C VAL A 68 -29.41 2.69 -1.48
N CYS A 69 -29.85 3.93 -1.34
CA CYS A 69 -30.62 4.39 -0.19
C CYS A 69 -31.83 5.24 -0.63
N MET A 70 -32.93 5.14 0.12
CA MET A 70 -34.07 6.05 -0.01
C MET A 70 -33.75 7.36 0.71
N VAL A 71 -33.98 8.47 0.02
CA VAL A 71 -33.85 9.84 0.53
C VAL A 71 -35.20 10.53 0.40
N ASP A 72 -35.53 11.38 1.38
CA ASP A 72 -36.77 12.17 1.41
C ASP A 72 -36.62 13.42 0.52
N THR A 73 -37.57 13.69 -0.38
CA THR A 73 -37.44 14.81 -1.33
C THR A 73 -37.42 16.18 -0.64
N ALA A 74 -38.00 16.29 0.56
CA ALA A 74 -37.99 17.52 1.36
C ALA A 74 -36.66 17.77 2.09
N ASP A 75 -35.81 16.75 2.23
CA ASP A 75 -34.54 16.82 2.96
C ASP A 75 -33.32 16.95 2.00
N ILE A 76 -33.54 17.12 0.67
CA ILE A 76 -32.49 17.18 -0.38
C ILE A 76 -31.94 18.59 -0.62
N ILE A 77 -30.60 18.69 -0.76
CA ILE A 77 -29.86 19.83 -1.28
C ILE A 77 -29.11 19.42 -2.55
N TRP A 78 -29.22 20.21 -3.62
CA TRP A 78 -28.45 20.02 -4.86
C TRP A 78 -27.06 20.64 -4.73
N LEU A 79 -26.02 19.91 -5.11
CA LEU A 79 -24.62 20.34 -4.95
C LEU A 79 -24.04 21.11 -6.16
N GLY A 80 -24.85 21.34 -7.21
CA GLY A 80 -24.45 22.04 -8.43
C GLY A 80 -23.67 21.18 -9.43
N GLU A 81 -23.04 20.10 -8.96
CA GLU A 81 -22.50 19.00 -9.78
C GLU A 81 -23.64 18.14 -10.35
N GLU A 82 -23.47 17.61 -11.56
CA GLU A 82 -24.55 16.95 -12.31
C GLU A 82 -25.07 15.69 -11.59
N GLY A 83 -26.35 15.71 -11.20
CA GLY A 83 -27.03 14.62 -10.50
C GLY A 83 -26.69 14.45 -9.01
N MET A 84 -25.72 15.22 -8.50
CA MET A 84 -25.17 15.03 -7.15
C MET A 84 -26.01 15.76 -6.08
N ILE A 85 -26.49 15.00 -5.10
CA ILE A 85 -27.35 15.48 -4.01
C ILE A 85 -26.74 15.21 -2.63
N LYS A 86 -27.09 16.09 -1.68
CA LYS A 86 -26.70 16.06 -0.27
C LYS A 86 -27.93 16.04 0.63
N PHE A 87 -27.91 15.24 1.70
CA PHE A 87 -29.06 15.00 2.57
C PHE A 87 -28.64 14.67 4.03
N PRO A 88 -29.49 14.94 5.03
CA PRO A 88 -29.20 14.69 6.44
C PRO A 88 -29.33 13.20 6.82
N ARG A 89 -30.33 12.52 6.26
CA ARG A 89 -30.74 11.16 6.62
C ARG A 89 -31.08 10.35 5.38
N ALA A 90 -30.91 9.04 5.44
CA ALA A 90 -31.38 8.11 4.42
C ALA A 90 -31.69 6.73 5.02
N GLU A 91 -32.28 5.85 4.20
CA GLU A 91 -32.60 4.47 4.56
C GLU A 91 -31.98 3.54 3.50
N VAL A 92 -30.92 2.81 3.87
CA VAL A 92 -30.22 1.89 2.95
C VAL A 92 -31.12 0.71 2.61
N VAL A 93 -31.39 0.55 1.32
CA VAL A 93 -32.23 -0.54 0.76
C VAL A 93 -31.40 -1.63 0.09
N TYR A 94 -30.16 -1.33 -0.30
CA TYR A 94 -29.22 -2.29 -0.87
C TYR A 94 -27.78 -1.89 -0.57
N ALA A 95 -26.92 -2.86 -0.25
CA ALA A 95 -25.47 -2.70 -0.17
C ALA A 95 -24.78 -3.98 -0.66
N GLY A 96 -24.06 -3.92 -1.78
CA GLY A 96 -23.49 -5.12 -2.40
C GLY A 96 -22.66 -4.83 -3.64
N SER A 97 -22.86 -5.65 -4.69
CA SER A 97 -22.19 -5.50 -5.99
C SER A 97 -22.84 -4.41 -6.86
N ARG A 98 -22.06 -3.87 -7.81
CA ARG A 98 -22.51 -2.91 -8.83
C ARG A 98 -23.77 -3.37 -9.58
N VAL A 99 -23.84 -4.64 -9.97
CA VAL A 99 -24.96 -5.18 -10.77
C VAL A 99 -26.28 -5.09 -10.00
N GLY A 100 -26.31 -5.54 -8.74
CA GLY A 100 -27.53 -5.48 -7.93
C GLY A 100 -27.92 -4.04 -7.54
N ALA A 101 -26.96 -3.12 -7.38
CA ALA A 101 -27.25 -1.71 -7.14
C ALA A 101 -27.94 -1.07 -8.36
N LEU A 102 -27.42 -1.32 -9.56
CA LEU A 102 -28.02 -0.81 -10.80
C LEU A 102 -29.40 -1.44 -11.08
N GLN A 103 -29.60 -2.72 -10.73
CA GLN A 103 -30.92 -3.36 -10.76
C GLN A 103 -31.89 -2.74 -9.76
N CYS A 104 -31.44 -2.42 -8.54
CA CYS A 104 -32.25 -1.74 -7.53
C CYS A 104 -32.67 -0.33 -7.99
N ILE A 105 -31.75 0.45 -8.56
CA ILE A 105 -32.04 1.75 -9.18
C ILE A 105 -33.04 1.61 -10.33
N ALA A 106 -32.84 0.67 -11.26
CA ALA A 106 -33.73 0.45 -12.40
C ALA A 106 -35.15 0.04 -11.98
N ALA A 107 -35.27 -0.83 -10.96
CA ALA A 107 -36.55 -1.21 -10.38
C ALA A 107 -37.25 -0.02 -9.69
N GLY A 108 -36.50 0.82 -8.99
CA GLY A 108 -37.01 2.07 -8.41
C GLY A 108 -37.53 3.04 -9.47
N ILE A 109 -36.77 3.26 -10.55
CA ILE A 109 -37.19 4.08 -11.70
C ILE A 109 -38.49 3.51 -12.31
N ALA A 110 -38.58 2.21 -12.55
CA ALA A 110 -39.79 1.57 -13.08
C ALA A 110 -41.03 1.71 -12.19
N GLN A 111 -40.85 1.97 -10.88
CA GLN A 111 -41.94 2.24 -9.94
C GLN A 111 -42.33 3.73 -9.84
N HIS A 112 -41.47 4.64 -10.32
CA HIS A 112 -41.69 6.10 -10.27
C HIS A 112 -41.97 6.71 -11.67
N VAL A 113 -41.75 5.95 -12.74
CA VAL A 113 -42.22 6.29 -14.09
C VAL A 113 -43.75 6.01 -14.19
N PRO A 114 -44.58 6.98 -14.61
CA PRO A 114 -46.00 6.73 -14.83
C PRO A 114 -46.20 5.71 -15.98
N PRO A 115 -47.21 4.83 -15.90
CA PRO A 115 -47.38 3.74 -16.86
C PRO A 115 -47.51 4.26 -18.30
N GLN A 116 -46.67 3.71 -19.19
CA GLN A 116 -46.75 3.97 -20.63
C GLN A 116 -48.10 3.45 -21.18
N PRO A 117 -48.76 4.16 -22.11
CA PRO A 117 -49.96 3.67 -22.75
C PRO A 117 -49.64 2.45 -23.64
N GLU A 118 -50.24 1.30 -23.34
CA GLU A 118 -50.01 0.07 -24.08
C GLU A 118 -50.54 0.15 -25.52
N LEU A 119 -49.70 -0.29 -26.48
CA LEU A 119 -50.13 -0.67 -27.82
C LEU A 119 -50.31 -2.20 -27.87
N PRO A 120 -51.29 -2.72 -28.62
CA PRO A 120 -51.72 -4.12 -28.52
C PRO A 120 -50.66 -5.11 -29.01
N ALA A 121 -50.58 -6.25 -28.33
CA ALA A 121 -49.52 -7.25 -28.51
C ALA A 121 -49.97 -8.50 -29.29
N GLU A 122 -49.10 -8.96 -30.19
CA GLU A 122 -49.07 -10.27 -30.86
C GLU A 122 -47.63 -10.46 -31.39
N THR A 123 -46.94 -11.61 -31.37
CA THR A 123 -47.30 -12.99 -30.99
C THR A 123 -46.01 -13.79 -30.64
N VAL A 124 -45.92 -14.41 -29.44
CA VAL A 124 -45.43 -15.79 -29.06
C VAL A 124 -44.02 -16.25 -29.62
N ILE A 125 -43.13 -17.03 -28.96
CA ILE A 125 -43.23 -18.45 -28.52
C ILE A 125 -42.17 -18.84 -27.46
N ALA A 126 -42.57 -19.72 -26.50
CA ALA A 126 -41.85 -20.82 -25.80
C ALA A 126 -40.36 -20.71 -25.37
N ALA A 127 -39.86 -21.21 -24.22
CA ALA A 127 -40.41 -21.87 -23.00
C ALA A 127 -39.25 -21.98 -21.93
N GLU A 128 -39.21 -22.75 -20.82
CA GLU A 128 -40.09 -23.79 -20.25
C GLU A 128 -39.98 -24.01 -18.72
N PHE A 129 -41.12 -24.27 -18.08
CA PHE A 129 -41.48 -25.09 -16.90
C PHE A 129 -40.49 -25.50 -15.74
N ILE A 130 -40.47 -24.69 -14.68
CA ILE A 130 -40.67 -24.99 -13.22
C ILE A 130 -40.59 -26.47 -12.75
N PRO A 131 -39.70 -26.84 -11.79
CA PRO A 131 -40.09 -26.99 -10.35
C PRO A 131 -38.95 -26.66 -9.34
N LYS A 132 -39.12 -26.54 -8.00
CA LYS A 132 -40.25 -26.71 -7.06
C LYS A 132 -40.05 -25.81 -5.80
N THR A 133 -41.12 -25.49 -5.05
CA THR A 133 -41.08 -24.64 -3.85
C THR A 133 -40.52 -25.32 -2.59
N ALA A 134 -40.02 -24.53 -1.63
CA ALA A 134 -39.30 -24.94 -0.43
C ALA A 134 -40.13 -25.61 0.68
N GLN A 135 -39.43 -26.33 1.58
CA GLN A 135 -39.85 -26.59 2.97
C GLN A 135 -38.67 -27.05 3.85
N ALA A 136 -38.27 -26.24 4.83
CA ALA A 136 -37.66 -26.65 6.11
C ALA A 136 -37.48 -25.41 7.01
N GLN A 137 -37.76 -25.52 8.31
CA GLN A 137 -37.47 -24.49 9.30
C GLN A 137 -36.17 -24.84 10.04
N PHE A 138 -35.42 -23.83 10.50
CA PHE A 138 -34.38 -24.03 11.49
C PHE A 138 -34.45 -22.94 12.56
N ILE A 139 -34.32 -23.34 13.82
CA ILE A 139 -34.42 -22.45 14.99
C ILE A 139 -33.02 -22.22 15.54
N ALA A 140 -32.65 -20.96 15.76
CA ALA A 140 -31.40 -20.61 16.45
C ALA A 140 -31.59 -20.69 17.99
N PRO A 141 -30.63 -21.21 18.75
CA PRO A 141 -30.71 -21.29 20.21
C PRO A 141 -30.57 -19.90 20.86
N ALA A 142 -31.21 -19.72 22.02
CA ALA A 142 -30.99 -18.55 22.85
C ALA A 142 -29.61 -18.62 23.54
N VAL A 143 -28.93 -17.46 23.63
CA VAL A 143 -27.72 -17.30 24.46
C VAL A 143 -28.12 -16.70 25.80
N GLU A 144 -27.67 -17.35 26.87
CA GLU A 144 -28.05 -17.06 28.25
C GLU A 144 -27.31 -15.81 28.79
N GLN A 145 -28.05 -14.85 29.36
CA GLN A 145 -27.45 -13.67 29.99
C GLN A 145 -26.90 -14.02 31.39
N ALA A 146 -25.59 -14.25 31.48
CA ALA A 146 -24.91 -14.38 32.77
C ALA A 146 -25.04 -13.10 33.61
N GLY A 147 -25.29 -13.27 34.91
CA GLY A 147 -25.77 -12.20 35.79
C GLY A 147 -24.77 -11.06 36.05
N HIS A 148 -25.31 -9.86 36.26
CA HIS A 148 -24.53 -8.71 36.74
C HIS A 148 -24.16 -8.92 38.22
N SER A 149 -22.87 -9.13 38.51
CA SER A 149 -22.38 -9.22 39.89
C SER A 149 -22.19 -7.82 40.49
N ALA A 150 -22.89 -7.52 41.58
CA ALA A 150 -22.80 -6.22 42.25
C ALA A 150 -21.48 -6.04 43.02
N ALA A 151 -20.86 -4.87 42.92
CA ALA A 151 -19.74 -4.47 43.77
C ALA A 151 -20.25 -3.99 45.15
N PRO A 152 -19.54 -4.28 46.26
CA PRO A 152 -19.97 -3.89 47.61
C PRO A 152 -19.66 -2.42 47.91
N THR A 153 -20.48 -1.81 48.78
CA THR A 153 -20.26 -0.45 49.29
C THR A 153 -19.25 -0.42 50.45
N PRO A 154 -18.38 0.60 50.53
CA PRO A 154 -17.49 0.78 51.69
C PRO A 154 -18.26 1.35 52.90
N ARG A 155 -17.76 1.04 54.10
CA ARG A 155 -18.20 1.62 55.39
C ARG A 155 -16.98 2.22 56.11
N PRO A 156 -17.10 3.34 56.87
CA PRO A 156 -15.94 4.04 57.44
C PRO A 156 -15.53 3.56 58.84
N GLY A 157 -14.25 3.77 59.19
CA GLY A 157 -13.59 3.35 60.44
C GLY A 157 -12.73 2.08 60.24
N ASP A 158 -11.53 1.92 60.80
CA ASP A 158 -10.93 2.58 61.99
C ASP A 158 -9.39 2.80 61.85
N ILE A 159 -8.70 3.10 62.95
CA ILE A 159 -7.38 3.77 63.02
C ILE A 159 -6.15 2.84 63.07
N GLY A 160 -5.12 3.15 62.25
CA GLY A 160 -3.70 3.14 62.64
C GLY A 160 -2.85 1.86 62.48
N GLY A 161 -1.80 1.94 61.66
CA GLY A 161 -0.72 0.95 61.56
C GLY A 161 0.42 1.43 60.65
N PRO A 162 1.71 1.07 60.90
CA PRO A 162 2.85 1.65 60.19
C PRO A 162 3.10 1.10 58.79
N GLN A 163 3.72 1.93 57.96
CA GLN A 163 3.91 1.75 56.52
C GLN A 163 5.02 0.74 56.17
N MET A 164 4.68 -0.33 55.45
CA MET A 164 5.65 -1.19 54.75
C MET A 164 6.07 -0.53 53.42
N PRO A 165 7.33 -0.66 52.96
CA PRO A 165 7.73 -0.14 51.65
C PRO A 165 7.10 -0.96 50.51
N PRO A 166 6.70 -0.34 49.39
CA PRO A 166 6.13 -1.05 48.26
C PRO A 166 7.19 -1.88 47.51
N HIS A 167 6.86 -3.13 47.18
CA HIS A 167 7.56 -3.89 46.14
C HIS A 167 7.13 -3.40 44.74
N PRO A 168 7.93 -3.65 43.68
CA PRO A 168 7.87 -2.86 42.47
C PRO A 168 6.77 -3.29 41.48
N GLN A 169 6.05 -2.28 40.97
CA GLN A 169 5.47 -2.20 39.63
C GLN A 169 4.57 -3.36 39.17
N ASP A 170 3.29 -3.31 39.58
CA ASP A 170 2.20 -3.68 38.66
C ASP A 170 2.22 -2.70 37.47
N ILE A 171 2.90 -3.06 36.39
CA ILE A 171 2.86 -2.30 35.13
C ILE A 171 1.46 -2.49 34.54
N ALA A 172 0.66 -1.42 34.56
CA ALA A 172 -0.72 -1.44 34.09
C ALA A 172 -0.77 -1.68 32.58
N ARG A 173 -1.09 -2.92 32.18
CA ARG A 173 -1.36 -3.29 30.78
C ARG A 173 -2.67 -2.66 30.33
N THR A 174 -2.59 -1.50 29.69
CA THR A 174 -3.77 -0.82 29.14
C THR A 174 -4.32 -1.65 27.97
N ARG A 175 -5.61 -2.01 28.03
CA ARG A 175 -6.35 -2.51 26.87
C ARG A 175 -7.50 -1.57 26.57
N GLU A 176 -7.33 -0.74 25.55
CA GLU A 176 -8.30 0.28 25.15
C GLU A 176 -8.84 -0.03 23.75
N ILE A 177 -10.15 0.19 23.59
CA ILE A 177 -10.84 0.10 22.30
C ILE A 177 -11.62 1.40 22.12
N ALA A 178 -11.33 2.13 21.06
CA ALA A 178 -11.99 3.40 20.73
C ALA A 178 -12.46 3.42 19.27
N THR A 179 -13.36 4.35 18.96
CA THR A 179 -13.99 4.42 17.63
C THR A 179 -13.23 5.39 16.72
N TYR A 180 -13.86 6.45 16.21
CA TYR A 180 -13.27 7.36 15.24
C TYR A 180 -12.48 8.49 15.91
N GLY A 181 -11.38 8.95 15.30
CA GLY A 181 -10.70 10.20 15.65
C GLY A 181 -10.25 10.29 17.11
N SER A 182 -9.95 9.15 17.74
CA SER A 182 -9.74 9.04 19.19
C SER A 182 -8.24 9.07 19.52
N THR A 183 -7.88 9.60 20.69
CA THR A 183 -6.51 9.50 21.22
C THR A 183 -6.45 8.45 22.33
N LEU A 184 -5.63 7.41 22.15
CA LEU A 184 -5.45 6.29 23.09
C LEU A 184 -4.02 6.32 23.64
N THR A 185 -3.83 6.02 24.93
CA THR A 185 -2.49 6.09 25.56
C THR A 185 -2.22 4.89 26.46
N GLY A 186 -1.30 4.02 26.03
CA GLY A 186 -0.85 2.85 26.77
C GLY A 186 0.52 3.04 27.44
N ALA A 187 0.76 2.24 28.48
CA ALA A 187 2.11 1.98 28.99
C ALA A 187 2.82 0.88 28.15
N ASP A 188 3.93 0.33 28.64
CA ASP A 188 4.49 -0.91 28.08
C ASP A 188 3.45 -2.05 28.14
N GLN A 189 3.51 -3.00 27.20
CA GLN A 189 2.62 -4.16 27.11
C GLN A 189 1.13 -3.82 26.99
N SER A 190 0.81 -2.73 26.27
CA SER A 190 -0.57 -2.30 26.01
C SER A 190 -1.13 -2.87 24.71
N GLN A 191 -2.46 -3.01 24.65
CA GLN A 191 -3.21 -3.31 23.42
C GLN A 191 -4.16 -2.14 23.13
N LEU A 192 -3.87 -1.37 22.09
CA LEU A 192 -4.69 -0.26 21.63
C LEU A 192 -5.39 -0.67 20.32
N ILE A 193 -6.70 -0.44 20.23
CA ILE A 193 -7.49 -0.71 19.03
C ILE A 193 -8.36 0.51 18.73
N ALA A 194 -8.12 1.14 17.58
CA ALA A 194 -8.79 2.37 17.18
C ALA A 194 -9.38 2.31 15.76
N GLY A 195 -10.47 3.04 15.55
CA GLY A 195 -11.01 3.30 14.21
C GLY A 195 -10.24 4.38 13.45
N TYR A 196 -10.80 4.80 12.32
CA TYR A 196 -10.15 5.74 11.37
C TYR A 196 -9.76 7.08 12.00
N GLY A 197 -8.68 7.68 11.49
CA GLY A 197 -8.21 9.01 11.88
C GLY A 197 -7.74 9.14 13.33
N SER A 198 -7.47 8.02 14.00
CA SER A 198 -7.13 8.00 15.43
C SER A 198 -5.64 8.22 15.68
N THR A 199 -5.29 8.53 16.92
CA THR A 199 -3.89 8.64 17.39
C THR A 199 -3.65 7.67 18.54
N GLU A 200 -2.76 6.72 18.34
CA GLU A 200 -2.40 5.72 19.35
C GLU A 200 -0.96 5.96 19.81
N THR A 201 -0.71 5.91 21.12
CA THR A 201 0.64 6.01 21.68
C THR A 201 0.82 4.99 22.79
N ALA A 202 1.83 4.12 22.70
CA ALA A 202 2.10 3.10 23.72
C ALA A 202 3.60 2.93 24.00
N GLY A 203 3.91 2.22 25.08
CA GLY A 203 5.26 1.80 25.41
C GLY A 203 5.75 0.62 24.55
N ASN A 204 6.81 -0.02 25.02
CA ASN A 204 7.43 -1.19 24.41
C ASN A 204 6.54 -2.43 24.52
N ARG A 205 6.71 -3.41 23.62
CA ARG A 205 5.94 -4.68 23.58
C ARG A 205 4.44 -4.46 23.47
N SER A 206 4.03 -3.40 22.76
CA SER A 206 2.62 -3.03 22.61
C SER A 206 2.08 -3.42 21.23
N GLU A 207 0.77 -3.61 21.16
CA GLU A 207 0.02 -3.91 19.95
C GLU A 207 -0.92 -2.72 19.67
N LEU A 208 -0.81 -2.12 18.48
CA LEU A 208 -1.61 -1.00 18.00
C LEU A 208 -2.36 -1.44 16.74
N ILE A 209 -3.68 -1.26 16.69
CA ILE A 209 -4.52 -1.66 15.55
C ILE A 209 -5.45 -0.50 15.18
N ALA A 210 -5.08 0.24 14.13
CA ALA A 210 -5.76 1.47 13.72
C ALA A 210 -6.46 1.38 12.35
N GLY A 211 -7.50 2.20 12.17
CA GLY A 211 -8.13 2.38 10.85
C GLY A 211 -7.27 3.22 9.87
N TYR A 212 -7.78 3.40 8.65
CA TYR A 212 -7.29 4.37 7.66
C TYR A 212 -6.96 5.75 8.23
N GLY A 213 -5.91 6.40 7.73
CA GLY A 213 -5.55 7.78 8.05
C GLY A 213 -5.13 8.02 9.50
N SER A 214 -4.72 6.97 10.23
CA SER A 214 -4.41 7.05 11.66
C SER A 214 -2.92 7.28 11.91
N THR A 215 -2.57 7.71 13.13
CA THR A 215 -1.18 7.87 13.58
C THR A 215 -0.90 6.92 14.75
N GLY A 216 0.01 5.96 14.57
CA GLY A 216 0.40 5.00 15.61
C GLY A 216 1.85 5.19 16.06
N VAL A 217 2.09 5.34 17.36
CA VAL A 217 3.43 5.46 17.96
C VAL A 217 3.63 4.39 19.04
N ALA A 218 4.66 3.56 18.91
CA ALA A 218 4.98 2.52 19.89
C ALA A 218 6.46 2.52 20.31
N GLY A 219 6.78 1.81 21.40
CA GLY A 219 8.15 1.54 21.79
C GLY A 219 8.83 0.48 20.92
N SER A 220 9.90 -0.11 21.44
CA SER A 220 10.57 -1.28 20.83
C SER A 220 9.74 -2.55 21.02
N ASP A 221 10.13 -3.64 20.34
CA ASP A 221 9.52 -4.96 20.42
C ASP A 221 8.00 -4.96 20.10
N SER A 222 7.51 -3.99 19.32
CA SER A 222 6.07 -3.66 19.21
C SER A 222 5.48 -3.92 17.83
N THR A 223 4.17 -4.12 17.76
CA THR A 223 3.43 -4.37 16.51
C THR A 223 2.45 -3.24 16.24
N ILE A 224 2.50 -2.63 15.06
CA ILE A 224 1.55 -1.58 14.63
C ILE A 224 0.91 -2.00 13.32
N VAL A 225 -0.40 -2.23 13.32
CA VAL A 225 -1.20 -2.51 12.13
C VAL A 225 -2.11 -1.31 11.86
N ALA A 226 -2.07 -0.75 10.65
CA ALA A 226 -2.91 0.39 10.29
C ALA A 226 -3.47 0.27 8.87
N GLY A 227 -4.53 1.04 8.59
CA GLY A 227 -5.11 1.12 7.26
C GLY A 227 -4.30 1.99 6.28
N TYR A 228 -4.82 2.11 5.05
CA TYR A 228 -4.39 3.07 4.02
C TYR A 228 -4.14 4.49 4.55
N GLY A 229 -3.12 5.17 4.01
CA GLY A 229 -2.83 6.58 4.31
C GLY A 229 -2.41 6.87 5.75
N SER A 230 -1.97 5.86 6.51
CA SER A 230 -1.63 6.00 7.93
C SER A 230 -0.16 6.37 8.12
N SER A 231 0.17 6.94 9.28
CA SER A 231 1.54 7.22 9.72
C SER A 231 1.89 6.35 10.93
N GLN A 232 2.99 5.61 10.89
CA GLN A 232 3.40 4.69 11.95
C GLN A 232 4.84 4.98 12.39
N THR A 233 5.12 4.94 13.69
CA THR A 233 6.45 5.11 14.25
C THR A 233 6.70 4.13 15.40
N ALA A 234 7.79 3.36 15.35
CA ALA A 234 8.15 2.41 16.41
C ALA A 234 9.60 2.54 16.89
N GLY A 235 9.93 1.79 17.94
CA GLY A 235 11.31 1.54 18.37
C GLY A 235 12.07 0.58 17.45
N GLY A 236 13.00 -0.18 18.01
CA GLY A 236 13.66 -1.30 17.30
C GLY A 236 12.96 -2.62 17.58
N GLY A 237 13.27 -3.68 16.83
CA GLY A 237 12.66 -5.00 17.05
C GLY A 237 11.15 -5.04 16.73
N SER A 238 10.66 -4.12 15.89
CA SER A 238 9.23 -3.83 15.76
C SER A 238 8.69 -4.17 14.37
N THR A 239 7.42 -4.57 14.29
CA THR A 239 6.73 -4.94 13.05
C THR A 239 5.65 -3.92 12.71
N LEU A 240 5.73 -3.30 11.54
CA LEU A 240 4.79 -2.29 11.05
C LEU A 240 4.10 -2.81 9.78
N THR A 241 2.77 -2.86 9.79
CA THR A 241 1.97 -3.21 8.62
C THR A 241 0.97 -2.10 8.30
N ALA A 242 0.97 -1.63 7.05
CA ALA A 242 0.10 -0.55 6.60
C ALA A 242 -0.46 -0.77 5.18
N GLY A 243 -1.49 -0.01 4.84
CA GLY A 243 -2.05 -0.01 3.48
C GLY A 243 -1.24 0.84 2.49
N TYR A 244 -1.76 0.99 1.26
CA TYR A 244 -1.24 1.95 0.27
C TYR A 244 -1.16 3.39 0.80
N GLY A 245 -0.23 4.18 0.24
CA GLY A 245 -0.05 5.60 0.55
C GLY A 245 0.35 5.90 2.00
N SER A 246 0.89 4.91 2.72
CA SER A 246 1.21 5.05 4.15
C SER A 246 2.66 5.46 4.37
N THR A 247 2.96 6.02 5.55
CA THR A 247 4.33 6.33 5.99
C THR A 247 4.68 5.47 7.22
N GLN A 248 5.78 4.74 7.16
CA GLN A 248 6.27 3.89 8.23
C GLN A 248 7.69 4.29 8.64
N THR A 249 7.95 4.38 9.94
CA THR A 249 9.27 4.67 10.49
C THR A 249 9.57 3.73 11.66
N ALA A 250 10.69 3.03 11.64
CA ALA A 250 11.17 2.24 12.77
C ALA A 250 12.67 2.43 12.98
N ARG A 251 13.23 1.76 13.99
CA ARG A 251 14.67 1.73 14.24
C ARG A 251 15.25 0.38 13.76
N ASN A 252 16.47 0.12 14.17
CA ASN A 252 17.22 -1.12 13.90
C ASN A 252 16.41 -2.40 14.21
N GLY A 253 16.63 -3.45 13.42
CA GLY A 253 16.01 -4.76 13.63
C GLY A 253 14.49 -4.79 13.42
N SER A 254 13.95 -4.04 12.45
CA SER A 254 12.50 -3.87 12.28
C SER A 254 11.99 -4.35 10.92
N ASP A 255 10.75 -4.87 10.91
CA ASP A 255 10.05 -5.34 9.72
C ASP A 255 8.96 -4.33 9.32
N LEU A 256 9.08 -3.76 8.12
CA LEU A 256 8.12 -2.85 7.52
C LEU A 256 7.43 -3.52 6.34
N THR A 257 6.12 -3.31 6.20
CA THR A 257 5.35 -3.79 5.05
C THR A 257 4.20 -2.83 4.76
N ALA A 258 4.21 -2.25 3.56
CA ALA A 258 3.23 -1.27 3.12
C ALA A 258 2.71 -1.51 1.70
N GLY A 259 1.55 -0.91 1.39
CA GLY A 259 0.96 -1.01 0.05
C GLY A 259 1.65 -0.13 -1.01
N TYR A 260 1.01 0.01 -2.17
CA TYR A 260 1.47 0.87 -3.27
C TYR A 260 1.67 2.34 -2.86
N GLY A 261 2.68 3.01 -3.42
CA GLY A 261 2.92 4.44 -3.20
C GLY A 261 3.25 4.82 -1.76
N SER A 262 3.84 3.91 -0.99
CA SER A 262 4.13 4.12 0.44
C SER A 262 5.57 4.61 0.66
N THR A 263 5.85 5.13 1.85
CA THR A 263 7.20 5.52 2.29
C THR A 263 7.59 4.73 3.54
N GLU A 264 8.69 3.99 3.46
CA GLU A 264 9.22 3.14 4.54
C GLU A 264 10.62 3.63 4.94
N THR A 265 10.89 3.72 6.24
CA THR A 265 12.19 4.13 6.78
C THR A 265 12.55 3.32 8.02
N ALA A 266 13.69 2.62 8.01
CA ALA A 266 14.14 1.80 9.12
C ALA A 266 15.61 2.08 9.51
N GLY A 267 16.09 1.41 10.55
CA GLY A 267 17.52 1.38 10.89
C GLY A 267 18.30 0.37 10.04
N ALA A 268 19.48 -0.03 10.55
CA ALA A 268 20.20 -1.21 10.04
C ALA A 268 19.48 -2.52 10.43
N ASP A 269 19.94 -3.67 9.93
CA ASP A 269 19.39 -5.01 10.23
C ASP A 269 17.87 -5.11 9.98
N SER A 270 17.33 -4.39 8.99
CA SER A 270 15.88 -4.18 8.82
C SER A 270 15.34 -4.72 7.50
N SER A 271 14.07 -5.14 7.49
CA SER A 271 13.37 -5.67 6.31
C SER A 271 12.24 -4.75 5.87
N LEU A 272 12.20 -4.37 4.59
CA LEU A 272 11.24 -3.42 4.04
C LEU A 272 10.55 -4.03 2.80
N ILE A 273 9.21 -4.13 2.80
CA ILE A 273 8.44 -4.74 1.70
C ILE A 273 7.29 -3.84 1.24
N ALA A 274 7.47 -3.15 0.11
CA ALA A 274 6.51 -2.18 -0.40
C ALA A 274 5.96 -2.51 -1.79
N GLY A 275 4.76 -1.99 -2.09
CA GLY A 275 4.17 -2.07 -3.42
C GLY A 275 4.88 -1.20 -4.47
N TYR A 276 4.41 -1.28 -5.72
CA TYR A 276 4.73 -0.37 -6.82
C TYR A 276 4.77 1.12 -6.42
N GLY A 277 5.71 1.88 -6.99
CA GLY A 277 5.80 3.34 -6.84
C GLY A 277 6.18 3.82 -5.43
N SER A 278 6.76 2.96 -4.60
CA SER A 278 7.07 3.26 -3.19
C SER A 278 8.50 3.74 -3.00
N THR A 279 8.78 4.36 -1.84
CA THR A 279 10.13 4.78 -1.44
C THR A 279 10.55 4.05 -0.16
N GLN A 280 11.71 3.40 -0.18
CA GLN A 280 12.26 2.64 0.95
C GLN A 280 13.64 3.18 1.34
N THR A 281 13.89 3.39 2.62
CA THR A 281 15.18 3.85 3.17
C THR A 281 15.58 3.02 4.39
N SER A 282 16.83 2.58 4.48
CA SER A 282 17.33 1.77 5.60
C SER A 282 18.79 2.09 5.94
N GLY A 283 19.29 1.48 7.01
CA GLY A 283 20.70 1.50 7.39
C GLY A 283 21.54 0.49 6.61
N GLY A 284 22.56 -0.07 7.24
CA GLY A 284 23.33 -1.19 6.70
C GLY A 284 22.62 -2.53 6.91
N ASP A 285 23.16 -3.59 6.32
CA ASP A 285 22.80 -4.99 6.61
C ASP A 285 21.28 -5.25 6.48
N SER A 286 20.63 -4.58 5.52
CA SER A 286 19.17 -4.48 5.39
C SER A 286 18.65 -5.03 4.07
N SER A 287 17.41 -5.53 4.06
CA SER A 287 16.76 -6.13 2.90
C SER A 287 15.56 -5.31 2.43
N LEU A 288 15.55 -4.91 1.16
CA LEU A 288 14.53 -4.03 0.59
C LEU A 288 13.90 -4.71 -0.63
N THR A 289 12.59 -4.94 -0.60
CA THR A 289 11.82 -5.46 -1.75
C THR A 289 10.74 -4.46 -2.15
N ALA A 290 10.77 -4.00 -3.40
CA ALA A 290 9.78 -3.08 -3.94
C ALA A 290 9.31 -3.45 -5.37
N GLY A 291 8.10 -3.00 -5.71
CA GLY A 291 7.54 -3.16 -7.05
C GLY A 291 8.16 -2.27 -8.12
N TYR A 292 7.61 -2.28 -9.35
CA TYR A 292 8.00 -1.35 -10.43
C TYR A 292 7.93 0.13 -10.01
N GLY A 293 8.77 0.96 -10.64
CA GLY A 293 8.78 2.42 -10.48
C GLY A 293 9.13 2.90 -9.06
N SER A 294 9.78 2.06 -8.26
CA SER A 294 10.08 2.34 -6.85
C SER A 294 11.48 2.91 -6.66
N THR A 295 11.72 3.56 -5.51
CA THR A 295 13.03 4.07 -5.10
C THR A 295 13.50 3.37 -3.82
N GLN A 296 14.71 2.85 -3.81
CA GLN A 296 15.32 2.15 -2.68
C GLN A 296 16.66 2.79 -2.31
N THR A 297 16.92 2.96 -1.02
CA THR A 297 18.20 3.46 -0.49
C THR A 297 18.60 2.67 0.75
N ALA A 298 19.82 2.16 0.77
CA ALA A 298 20.43 1.50 1.92
C ALA A 298 21.89 1.91 2.08
N GLN A 299 22.54 1.43 3.15
CA GLN A 299 23.97 1.61 3.39
C GLN A 299 24.72 0.34 2.96
N SER A 300 25.85 0.00 3.59
CA SER A 300 26.66 -1.18 3.24
C SER A 300 25.94 -2.50 3.54
N GLY A 301 26.42 -3.61 2.95
CA GLY A 301 25.96 -4.97 3.29
C GLY A 301 24.49 -5.26 2.96
N SER A 302 23.87 -4.50 2.05
CA SER A 302 22.41 -4.47 1.90
C SER A 302 21.92 -5.08 0.57
N ASP A 303 20.79 -5.78 0.63
CA ASP A 303 20.16 -6.48 -0.49
C ASP A 303 18.92 -5.74 -1.00
N LEU A 304 18.96 -5.22 -2.23
CA LEU A 304 17.91 -4.42 -2.85
C LEU A 304 17.31 -5.15 -4.06
N THR A 305 16.03 -5.55 -3.97
CA THR A 305 15.27 -6.13 -5.08
C THR A 305 14.15 -5.18 -5.52
N ALA A 306 14.14 -4.79 -6.81
CA ALA A 306 13.19 -3.85 -7.37
C ALA A 306 12.56 -4.30 -8.70
N GLY A 307 11.34 -3.84 -8.98
CA GLY A 307 10.67 -4.08 -10.26
C GLY A 307 11.21 -3.23 -11.42
N TYR A 308 10.51 -3.26 -12.55
CA TYR A 308 10.84 -2.47 -13.76
C TYR A 308 10.89 -0.96 -13.52
N GLY A 309 11.81 -0.25 -14.17
CA GLY A 309 11.90 1.22 -14.13
C GLY A 309 12.18 1.79 -12.74
N SER A 310 12.87 1.04 -11.88
CA SER A 310 13.12 1.43 -10.48
C SER A 310 14.50 2.06 -10.30
N THR A 311 14.73 2.72 -9.17
CA THR A 311 16.04 3.28 -8.79
C THR A 311 16.50 2.69 -7.45
N SER A 312 17.66 2.03 -7.42
CA SER A 312 18.21 1.38 -6.23
C SER A 312 19.61 1.92 -5.94
N THR A 313 19.84 2.41 -4.72
CA THR A 313 21.13 2.95 -4.25
C THR A 313 21.57 2.22 -2.98
N ALA A 314 22.80 1.72 -2.92
CA ALA A 314 23.36 1.07 -1.74
C ALA A 314 24.79 1.55 -1.42
N GLY A 315 25.33 1.10 -0.29
CA GLY A 315 26.73 1.29 0.09
C GLY A 315 27.68 0.31 -0.60
N THR A 316 28.81 0.01 0.04
CA THR A 316 29.71 -1.08 -0.34
C THR A 316 29.09 -2.45 -0.03
N ASP A 317 29.71 -3.53 -0.50
CA ASP A 317 29.41 -4.91 -0.07
C ASP A 317 27.92 -5.30 -0.30
N SER A 318 27.27 -4.74 -1.32
CA SER A 318 25.80 -4.75 -1.47
C SER A 318 25.31 -5.44 -2.75
N SER A 319 24.15 -6.10 -2.69
CA SER A 319 23.53 -6.78 -3.83
C SER A 319 22.33 -5.99 -4.36
N LEU A 320 22.29 -5.68 -5.66
CA LEU A 320 21.19 -4.96 -6.29
C LEU A 320 20.61 -5.77 -7.45
N ILE A 321 19.32 -6.09 -7.42
CA ILE A 321 18.60 -6.81 -8.47
C ILE A 321 17.42 -5.94 -8.96
N ALA A 322 17.38 -5.62 -10.25
CA ALA A 322 16.34 -4.75 -10.82
C ALA A 322 15.81 -5.20 -12.20
N GLY A 323 14.56 -4.85 -12.49
CA GLY A 323 13.94 -5.11 -13.79
C GLY A 323 14.51 -4.26 -14.94
N TYR A 324 14.00 -4.47 -16.16
CA TYR A 324 14.20 -3.62 -17.34
C TYR A 324 14.08 -2.11 -17.04
N GLY A 325 14.93 -1.31 -17.68
CA GLY A 325 14.88 0.16 -17.64
C GLY A 325 15.22 0.78 -16.28
N SER A 326 15.89 0.06 -15.39
CA SER A 326 16.16 0.50 -14.02
C SER A 326 17.52 1.19 -13.90
N THR A 327 17.72 1.92 -12.80
CA THR A 327 19.01 2.53 -12.44
C THR A 327 19.51 1.95 -11.12
N GLN A 328 20.75 1.48 -11.09
CA GLN A 328 21.42 0.92 -9.92
C GLN A 328 22.70 1.70 -9.61
N THR A 329 22.94 2.04 -8.34
CA THR A 329 24.17 2.70 -7.87
C THR A 329 24.67 2.06 -6.58
N SER A 330 25.97 1.76 -6.48
CA SER A 330 26.58 1.20 -5.26
C SER A 330 27.94 1.83 -4.94
N GLY A 331 28.49 1.45 -3.79
CA GLY A 331 29.91 1.54 -3.49
C GLY A 331 30.72 0.47 -4.24
N GLY A 332 31.88 0.11 -3.68
CA GLY A 332 32.73 -0.99 -4.16
C GLY A 332 32.29 -2.36 -3.64
N GLU A 333 32.99 -3.42 -4.05
CA GLU A 333 32.75 -4.82 -3.63
C GLU A 333 31.27 -5.25 -3.80
N SER A 334 30.57 -4.71 -4.79
CA SER A 334 29.10 -4.80 -4.92
C SER A 334 28.65 -5.55 -6.17
N SER A 335 27.51 -6.24 -6.11
CA SER A 335 26.98 -7.07 -7.20
C SER A 335 25.66 -6.52 -7.75
N LEU A 336 25.66 -6.09 -9.02
CA LEU A 336 24.56 -5.40 -9.68
C LEU A 336 24.01 -6.25 -10.84
N THR A 337 22.77 -6.73 -10.73
CA THR A 337 22.06 -7.43 -11.80
C THR A 337 20.85 -6.62 -12.29
N ALA A 338 20.79 -6.32 -13.59
CA ALA A 338 19.70 -5.56 -14.18
C ALA A 338 19.22 -6.08 -15.56
N GLY A 339 17.95 -5.85 -15.85
CA GLY A 339 17.36 -6.17 -17.15
C GLY A 339 17.82 -5.26 -18.30
N TYR A 340 17.31 -5.53 -19.51
CA TYR A 340 17.45 -4.69 -20.72
C TYR A 340 17.28 -3.18 -20.47
N GLY A 341 18.08 -2.37 -21.16
CA GLY A 341 17.96 -0.90 -21.17
C GLY A 341 18.26 -0.23 -19.82
N SER A 342 18.97 -0.89 -18.92
CA SER A 342 19.24 -0.40 -17.56
C SER A 342 20.56 0.35 -17.47
N THR A 343 20.73 1.14 -16.41
CA THR A 343 22.00 1.82 -16.08
C THR A 343 22.53 1.32 -14.75
N GLN A 344 23.79 0.93 -14.70
CA GLN A 344 24.48 0.42 -13.52
C GLN A 344 25.75 1.25 -13.26
N THR A 345 25.96 1.67 -12.01
CA THR A 345 27.17 2.37 -11.57
C THR A 345 27.67 1.78 -10.26
N ALA A 346 28.92 1.34 -10.20
CA ALA A 346 29.59 0.89 -8.98
C ALA A 346 30.99 1.52 -8.85
N GLN A 347 31.65 1.30 -7.73
CA GLN A 347 33.05 1.69 -7.52
C GLN A 347 33.96 0.49 -7.80
N ASP A 348 35.14 0.42 -7.17
CA ASP A 348 36.13 -0.63 -7.41
C ASP A 348 35.65 -2.02 -6.95
N GLY A 349 36.26 -3.10 -7.45
CA GLY A 349 35.98 -4.48 -7.02
C GLY A 349 34.56 -5.00 -7.28
N SER A 350 33.83 -4.45 -8.26
CA SER A 350 32.38 -4.67 -8.39
C SER A 350 31.97 -5.49 -9.63
N ASP A 351 30.92 -6.31 -9.47
CA ASP A 351 30.37 -7.21 -10.49
C ASP A 351 29.07 -6.65 -11.09
N LEU A 352 29.07 -6.31 -12.38
CA LEU A 352 27.90 -5.79 -13.11
C LEU A 352 27.43 -6.79 -14.17
N THR A 353 26.18 -7.25 -14.07
CA THR A 353 25.50 -8.08 -15.08
C THR A 353 24.27 -7.36 -15.62
N ALA A 354 24.22 -7.12 -16.94
CA ALA A 354 23.15 -6.35 -17.58
C ALA A 354 22.59 -6.99 -18.87
N GLY A 355 21.30 -6.77 -19.12
CA GLY A 355 20.66 -7.16 -20.37
C GLY A 355 21.06 -6.30 -21.59
N TYR A 356 20.53 -6.64 -22.77
CA TYR A 356 20.63 -5.87 -24.01
C TYR A 356 20.43 -4.34 -23.85
N GLY A 357 21.23 -3.55 -24.57
CA GLY A 357 21.09 -2.10 -24.66
C GLY A 357 21.34 -1.35 -23.34
N SER A 358 22.08 -1.94 -22.40
CA SER A 358 22.31 -1.36 -21.07
C SER A 358 23.63 -0.58 -21.00
N THR A 359 23.79 0.25 -19.97
CA THR A 359 25.03 0.97 -19.69
C THR A 359 25.58 0.57 -18.32
N GLY A 360 26.80 0.01 -18.27
CA GLY A 360 27.49 -0.34 -17.03
C GLY A 360 28.75 0.50 -16.86
N THR A 361 28.94 1.07 -15.67
CA THR A 361 30.17 1.77 -15.25
C THR A 361 30.64 1.21 -13.92
N ALA A 362 31.91 0.81 -13.81
CA ALA A 362 32.52 0.36 -12.57
C ALA A 362 33.90 1.00 -12.34
N GLY A 363 34.46 0.80 -11.15
CA GLY A 363 35.81 1.20 -10.80
C GLY A 363 36.89 0.28 -11.38
N ALA A 364 38.06 0.27 -10.75
CA ALA A 364 39.11 -0.70 -11.02
C ALA A 364 38.73 -2.10 -10.52
N ASP A 365 39.50 -3.12 -10.92
CA ASP A 365 39.42 -4.49 -10.40
C ASP A 365 38.01 -5.11 -10.52
N SER A 366 37.23 -4.66 -11.50
CA SER A 366 35.78 -4.90 -11.63
C SER A 366 35.42 -5.81 -12.81
N SER A 367 34.30 -6.51 -12.73
CA SER A 367 33.79 -7.40 -13.78
C SER A 367 32.50 -6.85 -14.40
N LEU A 368 32.42 -6.78 -15.72
CA LEU A 368 31.24 -6.28 -16.43
C LEU A 368 30.80 -7.28 -17.51
N ILE A 369 29.57 -7.79 -17.40
CA ILE A 369 28.94 -8.69 -18.38
C ILE A 369 27.67 -8.02 -18.93
N ALA A 370 27.58 -7.83 -20.25
CA ALA A 370 26.43 -7.17 -20.87
C ALA A 370 25.95 -7.81 -22.18
N GLY A 371 24.65 -7.75 -22.42
CA GLY A 371 24.03 -8.19 -23.67
C GLY A 371 24.42 -7.34 -24.89
N TYR A 372 23.94 -7.75 -26.08
CA TYR A 372 23.99 -7.01 -27.34
C TYR A 372 23.69 -5.50 -27.21
N GLY A 373 24.44 -4.68 -27.96
CA GLY A 373 24.19 -3.24 -28.08
C GLY A 373 24.44 -2.42 -26.80
N SER A 374 25.20 -2.97 -25.85
CA SER A 374 25.43 -2.33 -24.54
C SER A 374 26.69 -1.48 -24.53
N THR A 375 26.81 -0.59 -23.54
CA THR A 375 28.02 0.20 -23.29
C THR A 375 28.61 -0.18 -21.92
N GLN A 376 29.90 -0.51 -21.88
CA GLN A 376 30.63 -0.85 -20.65
C GLN A 376 31.83 0.10 -20.47
N THR A 377 31.98 0.65 -19.27
CA THR A 377 33.14 1.46 -18.86
C THR A 377 33.70 0.95 -17.54
N SER A 378 35.02 0.86 -17.42
CA SER A 378 35.68 0.43 -16.17
C SER A 378 36.97 1.21 -15.86
N GLY A 379 37.53 0.96 -14.68
CA GLY A 379 38.86 1.38 -14.26
C GLY A 379 39.99 0.54 -14.85
N ASN A 380 41.06 0.35 -14.09
CA ASN A 380 42.19 -0.53 -14.45
C ASN A 380 41.90 -1.97 -14.01
N ALA A 381 42.67 -2.95 -14.49
CA ALA A 381 42.62 -4.34 -14.01
C ALA A 381 41.23 -5.01 -14.08
N SER A 382 40.38 -4.56 -15.00
CA SER A 382 38.98 -4.97 -15.10
C SER A 382 38.74 -6.03 -16.18
N SER A 383 37.68 -6.82 -16.05
CA SER A 383 37.24 -7.79 -17.07
C SER A 383 35.91 -7.36 -17.70
N LEU A 384 35.85 -7.26 -19.03
CA LEU A 384 34.66 -6.80 -19.76
C LEU A 384 34.24 -7.81 -20.81
N THR A 385 33.03 -8.38 -20.69
CA THR A 385 32.42 -9.25 -21.69
C THR A 385 31.13 -8.62 -22.23
N ALA A 386 31.06 -8.40 -23.54
CA ALA A 386 29.88 -7.82 -24.18
C ALA A 386 29.44 -8.59 -25.43
N GLY A 387 28.12 -8.61 -25.68
CA GLY A 387 27.55 -9.19 -26.90
C GLY A 387 27.82 -8.38 -28.18
N TYR A 388 27.30 -8.88 -29.32
CA TYR A 388 27.24 -8.18 -30.62
C TYR A 388 27.00 -6.66 -30.52
N GLY A 389 27.71 -5.87 -31.32
CA GLY A 389 27.43 -4.45 -31.55
C GLY A 389 27.57 -3.57 -30.31
N SER A 390 28.36 -3.98 -29.32
CA SER A 390 28.53 -3.28 -28.05
C SER A 390 29.76 -2.37 -28.06
N THR A 391 29.84 -1.45 -27.09
CA THR A 391 31.03 -0.60 -26.87
C THR A 391 31.63 -0.89 -25.51
N GLN A 392 32.94 -1.12 -25.44
CA GLN A 392 33.70 -1.39 -24.23
C GLN A 392 34.84 -0.39 -24.08
N THR A 393 34.99 0.19 -22.89
CA THR A 393 36.11 1.07 -22.53
C THR A 393 36.70 0.63 -21.19
N ALA A 394 37.99 0.32 -21.16
CA ALA A 394 38.73 0.04 -19.92
C ALA A 394 40.02 0.86 -19.89
N ARG A 395 40.68 0.89 -18.72
CA ARG A 395 41.98 1.53 -18.55
C ARG A 395 43.09 0.47 -18.65
N THR A 396 44.20 0.66 -17.94
CA THR A 396 45.40 -0.19 -18.04
C THR A 396 45.14 -1.60 -17.51
N GLY A 397 45.85 -2.60 -18.05
CA GLY A 397 45.89 -3.97 -17.52
C GLY A 397 44.55 -4.71 -17.56
N SER A 398 43.66 -4.39 -18.51
CA SER A 398 42.27 -4.89 -18.51
C SER A 398 42.02 -5.90 -19.65
N ASP A 399 41.07 -6.82 -19.44
CA ASP A 399 40.72 -7.89 -20.38
C ASP A 399 39.37 -7.61 -21.05
N LEU A 400 39.35 -7.40 -22.37
CA LEU A 400 38.13 -7.05 -23.11
C LEU A 400 37.76 -8.17 -24.11
N THR A 401 36.68 -8.89 -23.82
CA THR A 401 36.06 -9.87 -24.74
C THR A 401 34.83 -9.26 -25.42
N ALA A 402 34.91 -9.09 -26.74
CA ALA A 402 33.92 -8.39 -27.54
C ALA A 402 33.19 -9.31 -28.51
N GLY A 403 31.86 -9.28 -28.53
CA GLY A 403 31.05 -9.93 -29.56
C GLY A 403 31.26 -9.33 -30.96
N TYR A 404 30.67 -9.96 -31.98
CA TYR A 404 30.72 -9.52 -33.38
C TYR A 404 30.37 -8.04 -33.57
N GLY A 405 31.12 -7.31 -34.40
CA GLY A 405 30.81 -5.93 -34.78
C GLY A 405 30.84 -4.90 -33.64
N SER A 406 31.55 -5.21 -32.54
CA SER A 406 31.66 -4.36 -31.36
C SER A 406 32.87 -3.41 -31.45
N THR A 407 32.97 -2.44 -30.54
CA THR A 407 34.12 -1.55 -30.41
C THR A 407 34.74 -1.68 -29.01
N SER A 408 36.04 -1.96 -28.94
CA SER A 408 36.75 -2.12 -27.66
C SER A 408 37.94 -1.16 -27.59
N THR A 409 37.98 -0.34 -26.54
CA THR A 409 39.08 0.58 -26.23
C THR A 409 39.69 0.21 -24.88
N ALA A 410 41.00 -0.01 -24.83
CA ALA A 410 41.72 -0.35 -23.60
C ALA A 410 42.93 0.57 -23.37
N GLY A 411 43.45 0.57 -22.14
CA GLY A 411 44.70 1.24 -21.79
C GLY A 411 45.93 0.47 -22.28
N ALA A 412 47.08 0.72 -21.65
CA ALA A 412 48.27 -0.09 -21.86
C ALA A 412 48.13 -1.48 -21.22
N ASP A 413 49.06 -2.40 -21.53
CA ASP A 413 49.21 -3.71 -20.87
C ASP A 413 47.93 -4.58 -20.87
N SER A 414 47.01 -4.34 -21.81
CA SER A 414 45.65 -4.89 -21.82
C SER A 414 45.48 -6.03 -22.84
N THR A 415 44.54 -6.95 -22.62
CA THR A 415 44.21 -7.99 -23.61
C THR A 415 42.89 -7.67 -24.32
N LEU A 416 42.83 -7.88 -25.65
CA LEU A 416 41.62 -7.58 -26.42
C LEU A 416 41.25 -8.75 -27.35
N ILE A 417 40.15 -9.44 -27.05
CA ILE A 417 39.60 -10.54 -27.83
C ILE A 417 38.42 -10.03 -28.68
N ALA A 418 38.66 -9.84 -29.98
CA ALA A 418 37.63 -9.38 -30.92
C ALA A 418 36.85 -10.51 -31.58
N GLY A 419 35.52 -10.41 -31.52
CA GLY A 419 34.61 -11.04 -32.47
C GLY A 419 34.78 -10.49 -33.89
N TYR A 420 34.29 -11.23 -34.89
CA TYR A 420 34.40 -10.84 -36.30
C TYR A 420 33.79 -9.46 -36.56
N GLY A 421 34.48 -8.64 -37.37
CA GLY A 421 34.02 -7.29 -37.75
C GLY A 421 34.12 -6.23 -36.64
N SER A 422 34.67 -6.57 -35.47
CA SER A 422 34.87 -5.62 -34.37
C SER A 422 36.07 -4.70 -34.60
N THR A 423 36.06 -3.52 -33.97
CA THR A 423 37.16 -2.55 -33.98
C THR A 423 37.83 -2.50 -32.61
N GLN A 424 39.16 -2.52 -32.60
CA GLN A 424 39.98 -2.48 -31.38
C GLN A 424 40.87 -1.24 -31.37
N THR A 425 41.09 -0.69 -30.18
CA THR A 425 42.07 0.38 -29.92
C THR A 425 42.70 0.11 -28.55
N SER A 426 44.02 0.06 -28.49
CA SER A 426 44.77 -0.28 -27.29
C SER A 426 45.86 0.76 -27.01
N GLY A 427 46.35 0.79 -25.78
CA GLY A 427 47.58 1.50 -25.42
C GLY A 427 48.83 0.75 -25.88
N GLY A 428 49.97 1.14 -25.30
CA GLY A 428 51.23 0.42 -25.46
C GLY A 428 51.16 -1.01 -24.90
N ASP A 429 52.02 -1.88 -25.43
CA ASP A 429 52.33 -3.22 -24.88
C ASP A 429 51.11 -4.11 -24.56
N SER A 430 50.02 -3.89 -25.32
CA SER A 430 48.76 -4.66 -25.27
C SER A 430 48.74 -5.79 -26.31
N SER A 431 47.95 -6.84 -26.09
CA SER A 431 47.98 -8.10 -26.87
C SER A 431 46.62 -8.56 -27.40
#